data_AF-A0A7V9HZP1-F1
#
_entry.id   AF-A0A7V9HZP1-F1
#
_cell.length_a   1.000
_cell.length_b   1.000
_cell.length_c   1.000
_cell.angle_alpha   90.00
_cell.angle_beta   90.00
_cell.angle_gamma   90.00
#
_symmetry.space_group_name_H-M   'P 1'
#
loop_
_entity.id
_entity.type
_entity.pdbx_description
1 polymer ?
#
loop_
_entity_poly.entity_id
_entity_poly.type
_entity_poly.pdbx_seq_one_letter_code
_entity_poly.pdbx_strand_id
1 'polypeptide(L)'
;MRTCRRYSISAIAVLVIAGSMHLLIAAQDGSIILTGRELSRVVPPGFYFQGLTAPTQMRNSAAARFGGNRYVIAGLVDTSGYAADVRAKYEGFLITDSAITINGSELGTGAYGFGFNNDGKLNILDLAGNEILSVATTKDSQMKRPRPLMMTKSGNGIRLYSGKDYAVVEAK
;
A
#
# COMPACT_ATOMS: atom_id res chain seq x y z
N MET A 1 62.18 12.73 50.91
CA MET A 1 61.20 11.62 51.04
C MET A 1 59.92 12.22 51.60
N ARG A 2 58.71 12.21 51.03
CA ARG A 2 58.11 11.60 49.83
C ARG A 2 56.99 12.54 49.37
N THR A 3 56.91 12.82 48.08
CA THR A 3 55.74 13.39 47.39
C THR A 3 54.86 12.26 46.88
N CYS A 4 53.56 12.26 47.19
CA CYS A 4 52.56 11.40 46.53
C CYS A 4 51.18 12.05 46.67
N ARG A 5 50.78 12.85 45.68
CA ARG A 5 49.90 12.46 44.56
C ARG A 5 48.44 12.34 44.97
N ARG A 6 47.81 13.51 45.12
CA ARG A 6 46.39 13.73 44.76
C ARG A 6 46.25 13.53 43.24
N TYR A 7 45.02 13.40 42.74
CA TYR A 7 44.61 13.07 41.36
C TYR A 7 44.32 11.58 41.14
N SER A 8 43.17 11.34 40.48
CA SER A 8 42.68 10.07 39.92
C SER A 8 41.56 9.33 40.67
N ILE A 9 40.46 10.00 41.02
CA ILE A 9 39.16 9.30 41.18
C ILE A 9 38.01 9.94 40.38
N SER A 10 38.04 11.25 40.06
CA SER A 10 36.93 11.90 39.33
C SER A 10 36.89 11.69 37.80
N ALA A 11 37.79 10.91 37.20
CA ALA A 11 37.88 10.81 35.73
C ALA A 11 37.12 9.62 35.09
N ILE A 12 36.55 8.71 35.89
CA ILE A 12 35.93 7.48 35.34
C ILE A 12 34.39 7.60 35.20
N ALA A 13 33.76 8.57 35.86
CA ALA A 13 32.29 8.70 35.83
C ALA A 13 31.72 9.42 34.58
N VAL A 14 32.56 9.98 33.70
CA VAL A 14 32.10 10.78 32.55
C VAL A 14 32.07 9.98 31.24
N LEU A 15 32.66 8.78 31.18
CA LEU A 15 32.77 8.02 29.92
C LEU A 15 31.63 7.02 29.65
N VAL A 16 30.68 6.83 30.57
CA VAL A 16 29.65 5.77 30.44
C VAL A 16 28.31 6.27 29.87
N ILE A 17 28.08 7.59 29.77
CA ILE A 17 26.79 8.14 29.31
C ILE A 17 26.77 8.43 27.79
N ALA A 18 27.89 8.28 27.08
CA ALA A 18 27.98 8.62 25.66
C ALA A 18 27.62 7.49 24.67
N GLY A 19 27.28 6.29 25.13
CA GLY A 19 27.35 5.07 24.30
C GLY A 19 26.05 4.42 23.82
N SER A 20 24.86 4.88 24.23
CA SER A 20 23.66 4.05 24.00
C SER A 20 22.37 4.83 23.81
N MET A 21 22.39 5.81 22.90
CA MET A 21 21.20 6.09 22.07
C MET A 21 21.47 5.49 20.70
N HIS A 22 21.19 4.19 20.56
CA HIS A 22 20.90 3.63 19.25
C HIS A 22 19.55 4.22 18.84
N LEU A 23 19.57 5.41 18.25
CA LEU A 23 18.45 5.88 17.44
C LEU A 23 18.28 4.81 16.36
N LEU A 24 17.23 3.99 16.51
CA LEU A 24 16.64 3.28 15.39
C LEU A 24 16.27 4.34 14.36
N ILE A 25 17.19 4.60 13.44
CA ILE A 25 16.85 5.14 12.14
C ILE A 25 16.06 4.00 11.50
N ALA A 26 14.75 3.96 11.76
CA ALA A 26 13.84 3.30 10.85
C ALA A 26 14.11 3.98 9.51
N ALA A 27 14.76 3.26 8.59
CA ALA A 27 14.85 3.69 7.21
C ALA A 27 13.43 4.07 6.80
N GLN A 28 13.23 5.33 6.44
CA GLN A 28 11.96 5.78 5.87
C GLN A 28 11.86 5.11 4.51
N ASP A 29 11.41 3.86 4.51
CA ASP A 29 11.09 3.07 3.32
C ASP A 29 9.84 3.67 2.70
N GLY A 30 10.03 4.83 2.08
CA GLY A 30 8.97 5.59 1.44
C GLY A 30 8.36 4.81 0.27
N SER A 31 7.11 5.12 -0.03
CA SER A 31 6.43 4.55 -1.17
C SER A 31 6.95 5.15 -2.48
N ILE A 32 7.16 4.31 -3.49
CA ILE A 32 7.52 4.70 -4.86
C ILE A 32 6.41 4.23 -5.80
N ILE A 33 5.75 5.17 -6.49
CA ILE A 33 4.77 4.84 -7.52
C ILE A 33 5.51 4.43 -8.78
N LEU A 34 5.22 3.23 -9.29
CA LEU A 34 5.84 2.69 -10.49
C LEU A 34 5.23 3.31 -11.74
N THR A 35 6.05 3.52 -12.76
CA THR A 35 5.60 4.07 -14.05
C THR A 35 6.24 3.35 -15.23
N GLY A 36 5.67 3.54 -16.42
CA GLY A 36 6.21 3.00 -17.68
C GLY A 36 6.54 1.51 -17.61
N ARG A 37 7.80 1.17 -17.91
CA ARG A 37 8.27 -0.22 -17.98
C ARG A 37 8.23 -0.94 -16.63
N GLU A 38 8.45 -0.22 -15.52
CA GLU A 38 8.42 -0.84 -14.18
C GLU A 38 7.01 -1.29 -13.83
N LEU A 39 6.01 -0.46 -14.15
CA LEU A 39 4.61 -0.81 -13.97
C LEU A 39 4.23 -2.02 -14.84
N SER A 40 4.56 -2.00 -16.13
CA SER A 40 4.23 -3.10 -17.05
C SER A 40 4.91 -4.44 -16.72
N ARG A 41 5.96 -4.44 -15.89
CA ARG A 41 6.63 -5.67 -15.44
C ARG A 41 5.90 -6.36 -14.30
N VAL A 42 5.22 -5.61 -13.44
CA VAL A 42 4.60 -6.15 -12.22
C VAL A 42 3.10 -6.37 -12.37
N VAL A 43 2.43 -5.59 -13.22
CA VAL A 43 0.99 -5.74 -13.44
C VAL A 43 0.72 -7.00 -14.26
N PRO A 44 -0.08 -7.96 -13.76
CA PRO A 44 -0.40 -9.17 -14.52
C PRO A 44 -1.28 -8.83 -15.72
N PRO A 45 -1.12 -9.53 -16.86
CA PRO A 45 -1.88 -9.26 -18.09
C PRO A 45 -3.37 -9.63 -17.99
N GLY A 46 -3.75 -10.46 -17.01
CA GLY A 46 -5.12 -10.79 -16.68
C GLY A 46 -5.22 -11.25 -15.23
N PHE A 47 -6.44 -11.36 -14.72
CA PHE A 47 -6.69 -11.73 -13.33
C PHE A 47 -7.85 -12.71 -13.21
N TYR A 48 -7.65 -13.75 -12.39
CA TYR A 48 -8.67 -14.74 -12.07
C TYR A 48 -9.58 -14.23 -10.96
N PHE A 49 -10.89 -14.33 -11.15
CA PHE A 49 -11.88 -14.04 -10.12
C PHE A 49 -13.14 -14.87 -10.39
N GLN A 50 -13.68 -15.53 -9.36
CA GLN A 50 -14.93 -16.32 -9.45
C GLN A 50 -15.04 -17.24 -10.68
N GLY A 51 -14.00 -18.02 -10.97
CA GLY A 51 -14.02 -19.01 -12.07
C GLY A 51 -13.71 -18.46 -13.46
N LEU A 52 -13.50 -17.15 -13.60
CA LEU A 52 -13.20 -16.50 -14.88
C LEU A 52 -11.86 -15.77 -14.82
N THR A 53 -11.17 -15.68 -15.96
CA THR A 53 -10.01 -14.81 -16.11
C THR A 53 -10.38 -13.65 -17.02
N ALA A 54 -10.23 -12.42 -16.53
CA ALA A 54 -10.46 -11.22 -17.32
C ALA A 54 -9.14 -10.52 -17.67
N PRO A 55 -9.03 -9.95 -18.87
CA PRO A 55 -7.84 -9.21 -19.27
C PRO A 55 -7.71 -7.90 -18.49
N THR A 56 -6.49 -7.58 -18.08
CA THR A 56 -6.17 -6.36 -17.33
C THR A 56 -6.20 -5.13 -18.24
N GLN A 57 -6.85 -4.07 -17.79
CA GLN A 57 -6.81 -2.77 -18.44
C GLN A 57 -5.55 -2.01 -18.00
N MET A 58 -4.43 -2.22 -18.69
CA MET A 58 -3.14 -1.57 -18.34
C MET A 58 -3.22 -0.04 -18.23
N ARG A 59 -4.11 0.61 -19.01
CA ARG A 59 -4.37 2.07 -18.93
C ARG A 59 -5.00 2.52 -17.61
N ASN A 60 -5.61 1.58 -16.90
CA ASN A 60 -6.30 1.74 -15.62
C ASN A 60 -5.66 0.82 -14.57
N SER A 61 -4.33 0.80 -14.55
CA SER A 61 -3.53 0.05 -13.57
C SER A 61 -2.52 0.97 -12.90
N ALA A 62 -2.19 0.67 -11.65
CA ALA A 62 -1.23 1.39 -10.84
C ALA A 62 -0.52 0.43 -9.88
N ALA A 63 0.74 0.72 -9.57
CA ALA A 63 1.48 -0.06 -8.59
C ALA A 63 2.38 0.86 -7.77
N ALA A 64 2.57 0.51 -6.51
CA ALA A 64 3.49 1.15 -5.60
C ALA A 64 4.44 0.11 -5.02
N ARG A 65 5.71 0.48 -4.87
CA ARG A 65 6.71 -0.28 -4.14
C ARG A 65 6.98 0.38 -2.80
N PHE A 66 6.89 -0.40 -1.73
CA PHE A 66 7.25 -0.02 -0.37
C PHE A 66 8.60 -0.64 -0.02
N GLY A 67 9.55 0.20 0.38
CA GLY A 67 10.94 -0.23 0.60
C GLY A 67 11.56 -0.91 -0.62
N GLY A 68 12.32 -1.99 -0.36
CA GLY A 68 13.06 -2.70 -1.39
C GLY A 68 12.19 -3.49 -2.39
N ASN A 69 11.31 -4.38 -1.91
CA ASN A 69 10.71 -5.45 -2.73
C ASN A 69 9.22 -5.73 -2.42
N ARG A 70 8.51 -4.86 -1.69
CA ARG A 70 7.11 -5.10 -1.34
C ARG A 70 6.20 -4.29 -2.25
N TYR A 71 5.36 -4.95 -3.05
CA TYR A 71 4.48 -4.25 -3.97
C TYR A 71 3.03 -4.24 -3.48
N VAL A 72 2.34 -3.15 -3.82
CA VAL A 72 0.88 -3.08 -3.87
C VAL A 72 0.53 -2.76 -5.32
N ILE A 73 -0.24 -3.63 -5.95
CA ILE A 73 -0.56 -3.57 -7.37
C ILE A 73 -2.08 -3.58 -7.50
N ALA A 74 -2.63 -2.62 -8.22
CA ALA A 74 -4.06 -2.57 -8.50
C ALA A 74 -4.32 -2.35 -9.99
N GLY A 75 -5.33 -3.03 -10.53
CA GLY A 75 -5.70 -2.88 -11.93
C GLY A 75 -7.17 -3.17 -12.16
N LEU A 76 -7.82 -2.35 -12.99
CA LEU A 76 -9.16 -2.68 -13.51
C LEU A 76 -9.05 -3.81 -14.54
N VAL A 77 -10.09 -4.62 -14.63
CA VAL A 77 -10.18 -5.70 -15.64
C VAL A 77 -11.37 -5.48 -16.56
N ASP A 78 -11.40 -6.16 -17.71
CA ASP A 78 -12.60 -6.21 -18.53
C ASP A 78 -13.64 -7.15 -17.92
N THR A 79 -14.64 -6.58 -17.24
CA THR A 79 -15.68 -7.38 -16.56
C THR A 79 -16.87 -7.74 -17.46
N SER A 80 -16.81 -7.47 -18.77
CA SER A 80 -17.93 -7.69 -19.69
C SER A 80 -18.45 -9.13 -19.72
N GLY A 81 -17.58 -10.12 -19.46
CA GLY A 81 -17.94 -11.54 -19.38
C GLY A 81 -18.54 -12.00 -18.05
N TYR A 82 -18.62 -11.13 -17.04
CA TYR A 82 -19.20 -11.47 -15.74
C TYR A 82 -20.71 -11.16 -15.68
N ALA A 83 -21.40 -11.90 -14.83
CA ALA A 83 -22.79 -11.63 -14.47
C ALA A 83 -22.96 -10.23 -13.83
N ALA A 84 -24.13 -9.64 -13.98
CA ALA A 84 -24.40 -8.25 -13.59
C ALA A 84 -24.23 -8.00 -12.08
N ASP A 85 -24.59 -8.98 -11.26
CA ASP A 85 -24.42 -8.98 -9.81
C ASP A 85 -22.95 -8.98 -9.39
N VAL A 86 -22.10 -9.73 -10.11
CA VAL A 86 -20.65 -9.70 -9.89
C VAL A 86 -20.07 -8.34 -10.28
N ARG A 87 -20.45 -7.82 -11.45
CA ARG A 87 -20.02 -6.50 -11.94
C ARG A 87 -20.42 -5.35 -11.04
N ALA A 88 -21.46 -5.51 -10.22
CA ALA A 88 -21.90 -4.47 -9.28
C ALA A 88 -20.95 -4.28 -8.09
N LYS A 89 -20.12 -5.28 -7.77
CA LYS A 89 -19.19 -5.26 -6.63
C LYS A 89 -17.72 -5.44 -7.00
N TYR A 90 -17.42 -5.88 -8.23
CA TYR A 90 -16.09 -6.21 -8.70
C TYR A 90 -15.71 -5.36 -9.92
N GLU A 91 -14.61 -4.64 -9.80
CA GLU A 91 -14.07 -3.75 -10.85
C GLU A 91 -12.67 -4.16 -11.30
N GLY A 92 -11.91 -4.80 -10.42
CA GLY A 92 -10.49 -5.08 -10.64
C GLY A 92 -9.85 -5.87 -9.51
N PHE A 93 -8.52 -5.96 -9.55
CA PHE A 93 -7.74 -6.71 -8.58
C PHE A 93 -6.84 -5.84 -7.73
N LEU A 94 -6.54 -6.32 -6.53
CA LEU A 94 -5.54 -5.80 -5.62
C LEU A 94 -4.61 -6.95 -5.23
N ILE A 95 -3.31 -6.79 -5.49
CA ILE A 95 -2.27 -7.73 -5.07
C ILE A 95 -1.36 -7.01 -4.09
N THR A 96 -1.01 -7.67 -3.00
CA THR A 96 -0.02 -7.17 -2.07
C THR A 96 0.94 -8.26 -1.61
N ASP A 97 2.23 -7.96 -1.65
CA ASP A 97 3.31 -8.89 -1.29
C ASP A 97 3.62 -8.91 0.21
N SER A 98 3.01 -8.02 0.99
CA SER A 98 3.15 -7.93 2.44
C SER A 98 1.83 -7.56 3.08
N ALA A 99 1.70 -7.73 4.40
CA ALA A 99 0.57 -7.15 5.11
C ALA A 99 0.56 -5.62 4.92
N ILE A 100 -0.63 -5.08 4.68
CA ILE A 100 -0.89 -3.65 4.54
C ILE A 100 -2.04 -3.26 5.46
N THR A 101 -2.23 -1.95 5.63
CA THR A 101 -3.49 -1.41 6.10
C THR A 101 -4.17 -0.62 4.99
N ILE A 102 -5.49 -0.65 4.96
CA ILE A 102 -6.34 0.19 4.11
C ILE A 102 -7.22 1.02 5.05
N ASN A 103 -6.98 2.33 5.11
CA ASN A 103 -7.59 3.23 6.09
C ASN A 103 -7.49 2.67 7.53
N GLY A 104 -6.32 2.11 7.88
CA GLY A 104 -6.05 1.52 9.19
C GLY A 104 -6.60 0.10 9.41
N SER A 105 -7.43 -0.42 8.50
CA SER A 105 -7.93 -1.81 8.57
C SER A 105 -6.92 -2.77 7.94
N GLU A 106 -6.69 -3.92 8.56
CA GLU A 106 -5.65 -4.84 8.12
C GLU A 106 -6.06 -5.67 6.90
N LEU A 107 -5.10 -5.88 5.98
CA LEU A 107 -5.21 -6.84 4.89
C LEU A 107 -3.90 -7.62 4.79
N GLY A 108 -3.99 -8.95 4.78
CA GLY A 108 -2.83 -9.81 4.65
C GLY A 108 -2.24 -9.82 3.24
N THR A 109 -1.04 -10.41 3.10
CA THR A 109 -0.44 -10.73 1.81
C THR A 109 -1.39 -11.59 0.97
N GLY A 110 -1.56 -11.26 -0.31
CA GLY A 110 -2.41 -12.05 -1.20
C GLY A 110 -2.87 -11.33 -2.46
N ALA A 111 -3.76 -12.01 -3.18
CA ALA A 111 -4.45 -11.49 -4.35
C ALA A 111 -5.95 -11.45 -4.07
N TYR A 112 -6.55 -10.31 -4.38
CA TYR A 112 -7.92 -9.98 -4.02
C TYR A 112 -8.64 -9.34 -5.19
N GLY A 113 -9.96 -9.49 -5.23
CA GLY A 113 -10.81 -8.58 -6.01
C GLY A 113 -11.04 -7.28 -5.24
N PHE A 114 -11.38 -6.20 -5.94
CA PHE A 114 -11.92 -5.00 -5.30
C PHE A 114 -13.01 -4.36 -6.15
N GLY A 115 -13.79 -3.49 -5.51
CA GLY A 115 -14.67 -2.55 -6.19
C GLY A 115 -14.96 -1.33 -5.33
N PHE A 116 -15.04 -0.17 -5.97
CA PHE A 116 -15.60 1.03 -5.37
C PHE A 116 -17.11 1.06 -5.60
N ASN A 117 -17.88 1.34 -4.57
CA ASN A 117 -19.34 1.39 -4.69
C ASN A 117 -19.87 2.84 -4.58
N ASN A 118 -21.14 3.01 -4.95
CA ASN A 118 -21.82 4.31 -4.92
C ASN A 118 -22.04 4.85 -3.50
N ASP A 119 -21.89 4.01 -2.47
CA ASP A 119 -21.96 4.41 -1.06
C ASP A 119 -20.63 5.01 -0.56
N GLY A 120 -19.66 5.18 -1.44
CA GLY A 120 -18.35 5.74 -1.10
C GLY A 120 -17.48 4.77 -0.32
N LYS A 121 -17.60 3.47 -0.56
CA LYS A 121 -16.75 2.44 0.05
C LYS A 121 -15.85 1.75 -0.97
N LEU A 122 -14.69 1.33 -0.49
CA LEU A 122 -13.81 0.37 -1.15
C LEU A 122 -14.04 -0.99 -0.50
N ASN A 123 -14.54 -1.94 -1.28
CA ASN A 123 -14.72 -3.32 -0.88
C ASN A 123 -13.57 -4.16 -1.42
N ILE A 124 -13.00 -5.01 -0.57
CA ILE A 124 -12.03 -6.04 -0.93
C ILE A 124 -12.71 -7.39 -0.85
N LEU A 125 -12.51 -8.20 -1.88
CA LEU A 125 -13.11 -9.52 -2.00
C LEU A 125 -12.02 -10.58 -2.07
N ASP A 126 -12.27 -11.75 -1.50
CA ASP A 126 -11.47 -12.93 -1.82
C ASP A 126 -11.70 -13.37 -3.28
N LEU A 127 -10.93 -14.34 -3.77
CA LEU A 127 -11.06 -14.83 -5.16
C LEU A 127 -12.38 -15.57 -5.43
N ALA A 128 -13.09 -15.99 -4.38
CA ALA A 128 -14.45 -16.54 -4.45
C ALA A 128 -15.53 -15.45 -4.47
N GLY A 129 -15.14 -14.18 -4.33
CA GLY A 129 -16.00 -13.00 -4.36
C GLY A 129 -16.78 -12.76 -3.07
N ASN A 130 -16.33 -13.32 -1.94
CA ASN A 130 -16.82 -12.95 -0.62
C ASN A 130 -16.16 -11.63 -0.21
N GLU A 131 -16.94 -10.70 0.34
CA GLU A 131 -16.39 -9.47 0.93
C GLU A 131 -15.63 -9.82 2.21
N ILE A 132 -14.35 -9.42 2.28
CA ILE A 132 -13.48 -9.67 3.43
C ILE A 132 -13.09 -8.38 4.16
N LEU A 133 -13.23 -7.24 3.49
CA LEU A 133 -12.98 -5.92 4.06
C LEU A 133 -13.82 -4.87 3.31
N SER A 134 -14.41 -3.94 4.05
CA SER A 134 -15.11 -2.79 3.51
C SER A 134 -14.73 -1.54 4.29
N VAL A 135 -14.17 -0.56 3.60
CA VAL A 135 -13.70 0.70 4.22
C VAL A 135 -14.33 1.90 3.56
N ALA A 136 -14.68 2.92 4.34
CA ALA A 136 -15.13 4.19 3.81
C ALA A 136 -13.98 4.87 3.03
N THR A 137 -14.29 5.50 1.91
CA THR A 137 -13.35 6.27 1.11
C THR A 137 -13.45 7.76 1.45
N THR A 138 -12.41 8.51 1.09
CA THR A 138 -12.41 9.97 1.19
C THR A 138 -12.51 10.57 -0.20
N LYS A 139 -13.41 11.54 -0.37
CA LYS A 139 -13.56 12.27 -1.62
C LYS A 139 -12.60 13.45 -1.70
N ASP A 140 -11.73 13.46 -2.69
CA ASP A 140 -10.80 14.55 -2.97
C ASP A 140 -11.46 15.62 -3.86
N SER A 141 -12.10 16.60 -3.23
CA SER A 141 -12.80 17.68 -3.95
C SER A 141 -11.87 18.54 -4.81
N GLN A 142 -10.58 18.59 -4.48
CA GLN A 142 -9.58 19.42 -5.13
C GLN A 142 -8.92 18.73 -6.35
N MET A 143 -9.21 17.44 -6.56
CA MET A 143 -8.68 16.70 -7.68
C MET A 143 -9.23 17.20 -9.03
N LYS A 144 -8.32 17.74 -9.84
CA LYS A 144 -8.64 18.34 -11.15
C LYS A 144 -8.73 17.32 -12.29
N ARG A 145 -7.94 16.25 -12.24
CA ARG A 145 -7.84 15.24 -13.32
C ARG A 145 -7.98 13.82 -12.77
N PRO A 146 -9.20 13.41 -12.38
CA PRO A 146 -9.44 12.06 -11.90
C PRO A 146 -9.20 11.05 -13.02
N ARG A 147 -8.58 9.92 -12.68
CA ARG A 147 -8.45 8.75 -13.55
C ARG A 147 -9.32 7.63 -12.98
N PRO A 148 -9.77 6.66 -13.81
CA PRO A 148 -10.55 5.53 -13.31
C PRO A 148 -9.84 4.76 -12.20
N LEU A 149 -8.52 4.59 -12.31
CA LEU A 149 -7.69 4.04 -11.24
C LEU A 149 -6.33 4.73 -11.24
N MET A 150 -5.84 5.12 -10.07
CA MET A 150 -4.47 5.63 -9.90
C MET A 150 -3.99 5.54 -8.46
N MET A 151 -2.68 5.66 -8.28
CA MET A 151 -2.05 5.81 -6.97
C MET A 151 -1.29 7.13 -6.88
N THR A 152 -1.34 7.80 -5.74
CA THR A 152 -0.48 8.95 -5.42
C THR A 152 0.20 8.75 -4.08
N LYS A 153 1.34 9.40 -3.85
CA LYS A 153 2.02 9.33 -2.54
C LYS A 153 1.22 10.05 -1.46
N SER A 154 1.23 9.51 -0.24
CA SER A 154 0.61 10.13 0.93
C SER A 154 1.37 9.75 2.20
N GLY A 155 2.24 10.63 2.68
CA GLY A 155 3.11 10.34 3.81
C GLY A 155 3.98 9.10 3.55
N ASN A 156 3.91 8.12 4.44
CA ASN A 156 4.58 6.82 4.30
C ASN A 156 3.78 5.82 3.45
N GLY A 157 2.54 6.16 3.13
CA GLY A 157 1.60 5.35 2.35
C GLY A 157 1.44 5.81 0.90
N ILE A 158 0.37 5.32 0.31
CA ILE A 158 -0.19 5.80 -0.96
C ILE A 158 -1.69 6.03 -0.79
N ARG A 159 -2.28 6.86 -1.64
CA ARG A 159 -3.73 6.90 -1.84
C ARG A 159 -4.06 6.11 -3.08
N LEU A 160 -4.90 5.09 -2.93
CA LEU A 160 -5.49 4.34 -4.04
C LEU A 160 -6.81 5.00 -4.42
N TYR A 161 -6.85 5.61 -5.60
CA TYR A 161 -7.99 6.37 -6.10
C TYR A 161 -8.82 5.55 -7.10
N SER A 162 -10.15 5.68 -6.99
CA SER A 162 -11.10 5.50 -8.08
C SER A 162 -11.81 6.83 -8.36
N GLY A 163 -11.56 7.41 -9.53
CA GLY A 163 -12.03 8.76 -9.84
C GLY A 163 -11.48 9.79 -8.84
N LYS A 164 -12.35 10.33 -7.97
CA LYS A 164 -12.00 11.29 -6.92
C LYS A 164 -12.01 10.69 -5.51
N ASP A 165 -12.48 9.46 -5.37
CA ASP A 165 -12.61 8.79 -4.09
C ASP A 165 -11.35 7.95 -3.86
N TYR A 166 -10.83 7.96 -2.63
CA TYR A 166 -9.62 7.22 -2.30
C TYR A 166 -9.66 6.55 -0.94
N ALA A 167 -8.85 5.49 -0.82
CA ALA A 167 -8.43 4.93 0.45
C ALA A 167 -6.92 5.08 0.60
N VAL A 168 -6.44 5.31 1.82
CA VAL A 168 -5.02 5.33 2.16
C VAL A 168 -4.56 3.90 2.38
N VAL A 169 -3.47 3.52 1.72
CA VAL A 169 -2.82 2.22 1.85
C VAL A 169 -1.42 2.43 2.43
N GLU A 170 -1.12 1.70 3.51
CA GLU A 170 0.19 1.76 4.16
C GLU A 170 0.76 0.36 4.33
N ALA A 171 2.06 0.20 4.09
CA ALA A 171 2.74 -1.04 4.40
C ALA A 171 2.95 -1.19 5.90
N LYS A 172 2.78 -2.41 6.42
CA LYS A 172 3.14 -2.77 7.80
C LYS A 172 4.63 -3.04 7.97
#